data_AF-A0A8H5IQT7-F1
#
_entry.id   AF-A0A8H5IQT7-F1
#
_cell.length_a   1.000
_cell.length_b   1.000
_cell.length_c   1.000
_cell.angle_alpha   90.00
_cell.angle_beta   90.00
_cell.angle_gamma   90.00
#
_symmetry.space_group_name_H-M   'P 1'
#
loop_
_entity.id
_entity.type
_entity.pdbx_description
1 polymer ?
#
loop_
_entity_poly.entity_id
_entity_poly.type
_entity_poly.pdbx_seq_one_letter_code
_entity_poly.pdbx_strand_id
1 'polypeptide(L)'
;TRNPKVKGVNDFQNNVVYNWGGGGGYIAGDSQADSYVNIINNYFISGPDTTVTAFTRGNSYFHAYVKDNFYDSNRNGKLDGAALCEKTSCYSDIDFVNTPYNYPAPTALTPQAAVELVLKGVGNSLHRDSVDTALIDQVKSYGSKGGQISDEKEFGGVGEIANGAALKDSDGDGIPDEWETKNGLDPNDASDGMKVASNEYTNLENYVNSLV
;
A
#
# COMPACT_ATOMS: atom_id res chain seq x y z
N THR A 1 -10.94 -8.57 -2.47
CA THR A 1 -12.10 -7.66 -2.35
C THR A 1 -11.88 -6.74 -1.17
N ARG A 2 -12.41 -5.51 -1.20
CA ARG A 2 -12.21 -4.46 -0.18
C ARG A 2 -10.78 -3.90 -0.14
N ASN A 3 -10.27 -3.47 -1.29
CA ASN A 3 -8.90 -2.96 -1.45
C ASN A 3 -8.80 -1.44 -1.71
N PRO A 4 -9.58 -0.53 -1.08
CA PRO A 4 -10.41 -0.67 0.12
C PRO A 4 -11.92 -0.88 -0.15
N LYS A 5 -12.71 -1.01 0.93
CA LYS A 5 -14.14 -0.65 0.95
C LYS A 5 -14.33 0.53 1.88
N VAL A 6 -14.71 1.67 1.33
CA VAL A 6 -14.74 2.93 2.08
C VAL A 6 -16.12 3.24 2.65
N LYS A 7 -16.11 3.81 3.85
CA LYS A 7 -17.22 4.52 4.50
C LYS A 7 -16.63 5.70 5.26
N GLY A 8 -17.18 6.90 5.09
CA GLY A 8 -16.69 8.12 5.74
C GLY A 8 -15.52 8.75 4.98
N VAL A 9 -14.48 9.15 5.70
CA VAL A 9 -13.34 9.91 5.16
C VAL A 9 -12.23 8.98 4.65
N ASN A 10 -11.71 9.25 3.46
CA ASN A 10 -10.54 8.54 2.94
C ASN A 10 -9.68 9.40 1.98
N ASP A 11 -8.37 9.38 2.19
CA ASP A 11 -7.39 9.93 1.25
C ASP A 11 -6.63 8.75 0.62
N PHE A 12 -6.93 8.45 -0.65
CA PHE A 12 -6.35 7.32 -1.40
C PHE A 12 -5.45 7.86 -2.50
N GLN A 13 -4.18 8.08 -2.17
CA GLN A 13 -3.21 8.66 -3.09
C GLN A 13 -1.98 7.78 -3.31
N ASN A 14 -1.45 7.78 -4.54
CA ASN A 14 -0.22 7.06 -4.93
C ASN A 14 -0.25 5.54 -4.68
N ASN A 15 -1.41 4.88 -4.77
CA ASN A 15 -1.55 3.44 -4.52
C ASN A 15 -1.43 2.63 -5.82
N VAL A 16 -0.95 1.39 -5.68
CA VAL A 16 -0.99 0.38 -6.74
C VAL A 16 -1.92 -0.74 -6.32
N VAL A 17 -2.93 -1.04 -7.12
CA VAL A 17 -3.90 -2.10 -6.83
C VAL A 17 -3.86 -3.14 -7.95
N TYR A 18 -3.55 -4.39 -7.58
CA TYR A 18 -3.34 -5.50 -8.51
C TYR A 18 -4.36 -6.62 -8.29
N ASN A 19 -4.88 -7.19 -9.39
CA ASN A 19 -5.60 -8.47 -9.44
C ASN A 19 -6.73 -8.67 -8.40
N TRP A 20 -7.64 -7.69 -8.28
CA TRP A 20 -8.62 -7.60 -7.17
C TRP A 20 -9.79 -8.60 -7.18
N GLY A 21 -9.80 -9.57 -8.09
CA GLY A 21 -10.91 -10.52 -8.19
C GLY A 21 -12.20 -9.89 -8.71
N GLY A 22 -13.34 -10.45 -8.30
CA GLY A 22 -14.69 -9.92 -8.60
C GLY A 22 -15.19 -8.83 -7.64
N GLY A 23 -14.35 -8.39 -6.69
CA GLY A 23 -14.76 -7.45 -5.65
C GLY A 23 -14.67 -5.97 -6.01
N GLY A 24 -13.91 -5.64 -7.05
CA GLY A 24 -13.44 -4.27 -7.34
C GLY A 24 -12.11 -3.97 -6.66
N GLY A 25 -11.27 -3.19 -7.35
CA GLY A 25 -10.01 -2.65 -6.84
C GLY A 25 -10.25 -1.53 -5.82
N TYR A 26 -11.39 -0.86 -5.89
CA TYR A 26 -11.84 0.15 -4.95
C TYR A 26 -13.37 0.07 -4.83
N ILE A 27 -13.87 -0.13 -3.62
CA ILE A 27 -15.31 -0.23 -3.37
C ILE A 27 -15.80 1.07 -2.76
N ALA A 28 -16.54 1.85 -3.54
CA ALA A 28 -17.14 3.14 -3.16
C ALA A 28 -18.42 2.96 -2.31
N GLY A 29 -18.38 1.97 -1.41
CA GLY A 29 -19.33 1.71 -0.34
C GLY A 29 -20.80 2.00 -0.65
N ASP A 30 -21.51 1.04 -1.26
CA ASP A 30 -22.99 1.02 -1.36
C ASP A 30 -23.64 1.03 0.05
N SER A 31 -23.67 2.22 0.62
CA SER A 31 -24.14 2.52 1.96
C SER A 31 -24.90 3.85 1.91
N GLN A 32 -25.77 4.07 2.90
CA GLN A 32 -26.62 5.25 3.00
C GLN A 32 -25.95 6.41 3.77
N ALA A 33 -24.69 6.26 4.15
CA ALA A 33 -23.95 7.29 4.88
C ALA A 33 -22.96 7.98 3.95
N ASP A 34 -22.84 9.30 4.09
CA ASP A 34 -21.95 10.09 3.26
C ASP A 34 -20.48 9.68 3.45
N SER A 35 -19.76 9.64 2.34
CA SER A 35 -18.31 9.44 2.29
C SER A 35 -17.66 10.60 1.55
N TYR A 36 -16.51 11.06 2.03
CA TYR A 36 -15.80 12.23 1.54
C TYR A 36 -14.37 11.83 1.23
N VAL A 37 -14.04 11.75 -0.06
CA VAL A 37 -12.89 10.97 -0.50
C VAL A 37 -12.05 11.70 -1.55
N ASN A 38 -10.73 11.62 -1.43
CA ASN A 38 -9.80 11.92 -2.51
C ASN A 38 -9.27 10.60 -3.10
N ILE A 39 -9.28 10.45 -4.42
CA ILE A 39 -8.72 9.30 -5.14
C ILE A 39 -7.77 9.85 -6.20
N ILE A 40 -6.46 9.90 -5.91
CA ILE A 40 -5.50 10.68 -6.70
C ILE A 40 -4.25 9.84 -7.05
N ASN A 41 -3.73 9.95 -8.27
CA ASN A 41 -2.44 9.38 -8.67
C ASN A 41 -2.29 7.86 -8.44
N ASN A 42 -3.38 7.09 -8.45
CA ASN A 42 -3.32 5.65 -8.23
C ASN A 42 -3.16 4.89 -9.56
N TYR A 43 -2.59 3.69 -9.51
CA TYR A 43 -2.46 2.79 -10.65
C TYR A 43 -3.18 1.46 -10.37
N PHE A 44 -4.24 1.19 -11.13
CA PHE A 44 -4.99 -0.07 -11.09
C PHE A 44 -4.52 -0.99 -12.21
N ILE A 45 -4.22 -2.25 -11.90
CA ILE A 45 -3.75 -3.25 -12.87
C ILE A 45 -4.61 -4.50 -12.74
N SER A 46 -5.33 -4.83 -13.81
CA SER A 46 -6.04 -6.11 -13.92
C SER A 46 -5.04 -7.25 -13.93
N GLY A 47 -5.28 -8.27 -13.11
CA GLY A 47 -4.62 -9.57 -13.20
C GLY A 47 -5.55 -10.68 -13.69
N PRO A 48 -5.10 -11.94 -13.69
CA PRO A 48 -5.86 -13.08 -14.20
C PRO A 48 -7.27 -13.21 -13.59
N ASP A 49 -7.42 -12.92 -12.29
CA ASP A 49 -8.69 -13.09 -11.56
C ASP A 49 -9.56 -11.84 -11.56
N THR A 50 -9.08 -10.74 -12.13
CA THR A 50 -9.89 -9.53 -12.24
C THR A 50 -11.11 -9.80 -13.12
N THR A 51 -12.31 -9.65 -12.58
CA THR A 51 -13.56 -9.93 -13.33
C THR A 51 -14.51 -8.73 -13.38
N VAL A 52 -14.18 -7.66 -12.67
CA VAL A 52 -14.92 -6.40 -12.66
C VAL A 52 -13.97 -5.22 -12.79
N THR A 53 -14.51 -4.05 -13.14
CA THR A 53 -13.76 -2.79 -13.20
C THR A 53 -13.11 -2.43 -11.85
N ALA A 54 -12.11 -1.54 -11.89
CA ALA A 54 -11.40 -1.09 -10.70
C ALA A 54 -12.36 -0.51 -9.64
N PHE A 55 -13.25 0.39 -10.05
CA PHE A 55 -14.22 1.02 -9.15
C PHE A 55 -15.57 0.33 -9.24
N THR A 56 -16.16 0.04 -8.08
CA THR A 56 -17.46 -0.63 -7.99
C THR A 56 -18.30 -0.06 -6.84
N ARG A 57 -19.62 -0.23 -6.97
CA ARG A 57 -20.60 0.00 -5.89
C ARG A 57 -20.61 1.43 -5.34
N GLY A 58 -20.34 2.42 -6.20
CA GLY A 58 -20.59 3.82 -5.90
C GLY A 58 -22.09 4.16 -5.89
N ASN A 59 -22.42 5.26 -5.24
CA ASN A 59 -23.75 5.86 -5.25
C ASN A 59 -23.62 7.37 -4.97
N SER A 60 -24.75 8.07 -4.93
CA SER A 60 -24.80 9.53 -4.72
C SER A 60 -24.34 10.01 -3.33
N TYR A 61 -24.14 9.11 -2.36
CA TYR A 61 -23.59 9.44 -1.03
C TYR A 61 -22.05 9.33 -1.00
N PHE A 62 -21.42 8.96 -2.11
CA PHE A 62 -19.98 8.82 -2.21
C PHE A 62 -19.38 10.03 -2.95
N HIS A 63 -19.03 11.07 -2.20
CA HIS A 63 -18.52 12.34 -2.73
C HIS A 63 -17.01 12.27 -2.93
N ALA A 64 -16.55 12.07 -4.17
CA ALA A 64 -15.14 11.89 -4.47
C ALA A 64 -14.55 12.99 -5.35
N TYR A 65 -13.41 13.51 -4.93
CA TYR A 65 -12.48 14.19 -5.83
C TYR A 65 -11.57 13.12 -6.45
N VAL A 66 -11.54 13.03 -7.78
CA VAL A 66 -10.70 12.06 -8.48
C VAL A 66 -9.75 12.77 -9.44
N LYS A 67 -8.48 12.35 -9.46
CA LYS A 67 -7.49 12.97 -10.35
C LYS A 67 -6.38 12.00 -10.72
N ASP A 68 -6.01 12.00 -12.01
CA ASP A 68 -4.78 11.34 -12.52
C ASP A 68 -4.62 9.86 -12.10
N ASN A 69 -5.73 9.11 -11.98
CA ASN A 69 -5.66 7.67 -11.77
C ASN A 69 -5.51 6.93 -13.10
N PHE A 70 -4.74 5.85 -13.12
CA PHE A 70 -4.51 5.01 -14.30
C PHE A 70 -5.15 3.63 -14.13
N TYR A 71 -5.59 3.05 -15.23
CA TYR A 71 -6.07 1.68 -15.27
C TYR A 71 -5.46 0.93 -16.47
N ASP A 72 -4.76 -0.16 -16.16
CA ASP A 72 -4.28 -1.14 -17.10
C ASP A 72 -5.16 -2.39 -17.04
N SER A 73 -6.05 -2.54 -18.03
CA SER A 73 -7.04 -3.60 -18.04
C SER A 73 -6.67 -4.79 -18.91
N ASN A 74 -5.61 -4.68 -19.72
CA ASN A 74 -5.42 -5.52 -20.92
C ASN A 74 -4.63 -6.81 -20.66
N ARG A 75 -3.91 -6.89 -19.52
CA ARG A 75 -3.13 -8.07 -19.09
C ARG A 75 -2.06 -8.50 -20.09
N ASN A 76 -1.52 -7.57 -20.88
CA ASN A 76 -0.60 -7.85 -21.96
C ASN A 76 0.86 -8.04 -21.50
N GLY A 77 1.12 -7.95 -20.20
CA GLY A 77 2.46 -8.07 -19.62
C GLY A 77 3.30 -6.80 -19.66
N LYS A 78 2.69 -5.65 -19.95
CA LYS A 78 3.32 -4.33 -19.97
C LYS A 78 2.56 -3.39 -19.05
N LEU A 79 3.28 -2.43 -18.47
CA LEU A 79 2.67 -1.35 -17.72
C LEU A 79 2.31 -0.22 -18.70
N ASP A 80 1.22 -0.38 -19.43
CA ASP A 80 0.79 0.52 -20.52
C ASP A 80 -0.67 0.97 -20.45
N GLY A 81 -1.23 0.91 -19.25
CA GLY A 81 -2.53 1.46 -18.89
C GLY A 81 -2.72 2.93 -19.23
N ALA A 82 -3.99 3.33 -19.25
CA ALA A 82 -4.41 4.69 -19.61
C ALA A 82 -4.99 5.44 -18.41
N ALA A 83 -4.94 6.77 -18.48
CA ALA A 83 -5.64 7.61 -17.52
C ALA A 83 -7.15 7.34 -17.54
N LEU A 84 -7.75 7.23 -16.36
CA LEU A 84 -9.18 7.11 -16.18
C LEU A 84 -9.88 8.44 -16.42
N CYS A 85 -10.99 8.39 -17.14
CA CYS A 85 -11.89 9.52 -17.31
C CYS A 85 -12.57 9.90 -15.99
N GLU A 86 -12.75 11.20 -15.71
CA GLU A 86 -13.43 11.68 -14.49
C GLU A 86 -14.98 11.62 -14.68
N LYS A 87 -15.50 10.41 -14.92
CA LYS A 87 -16.93 10.12 -15.16
C LYS A 87 -17.35 8.80 -14.54
N THR A 88 -18.65 8.61 -14.35
CA THR A 88 -19.21 7.37 -13.76
C THR A 88 -18.86 6.10 -14.55
N SER A 89 -18.65 6.21 -15.87
CA SER A 89 -18.17 5.09 -16.69
C SER A 89 -16.80 4.54 -16.26
N CYS A 90 -15.99 5.33 -15.55
CA CYS A 90 -14.68 4.95 -15.04
C CYS A 90 -14.68 4.67 -13.52
N TYR A 91 -15.56 5.34 -12.75
CA TYR A 91 -15.56 5.29 -11.28
C TYR A 91 -16.85 4.72 -10.65
N SER A 92 -17.73 4.07 -11.42
CA SER A 92 -19.10 3.70 -11.01
C SER A 92 -19.97 4.94 -10.65
N ASP A 93 -21.14 4.74 -10.05
CA ASP A 93 -22.16 5.79 -9.86
C ASP A 93 -21.88 6.74 -8.67
N ILE A 94 -20.62 7.11 -8.45
CA ILE A 94 -20.21 8.07 -7.41
C ILE A 94 -20.64 9.51 -7.71
N ASP A 95 -20.69 10.35 -6.68
CA ASP A 95 -20.83 11.80 -6.82
C ASP A 95 -19.45 12.46 -6.96
N PHE A 96 -19.26 13.25 -8.02
CA PHE A 96 -17.97 13.91 -8.31
C PHE A 96 -17.94 15.32 -7.71
N VAL A 97 -16.89 15.63 -6.95
CA VAL A 97 -16.63 16.98 -6.46
C VAL A 97 -15.41 17.60 -7.16
N ASN A 98 -15.42 18.93 -7.32
CA ASN A 98 -14.39 19.66 -8.09
C ASN A 98 -13.24 20.20 -7.24
N THR A 99 -13.26 19.98 -5.93
CA THR A 99 -12.24 20.47 -5.00
C THR A 99 -11.80 19.33 -4.10
N PRO A 100 -10.48 19.06 -3.97
CA PRO A 100 -9.99 18.03 -3.08
C PRO A 100 -10.27 18.40 -1.62
N TYR A 101 -10.54 17.38 -0.81
CA TYR A 101 -10.65 17.55 0.64
C TYR A 101 -9.27 17.80 1.24
N ASN A 102 -9.19 18.65 2.26
CA ASN A 102 -7.95 19.01 2.94
C ASN A 102 -7.55 17.93 3.96
N TYR A 103 -7.06 16.80 3.47
CA TYR A 103 -6.52 15.71 4.27
C TYR A 103 -4.98 15.72 4.23
N PRO A 104 -4.29 15.09 5.21
CA PRO A 104 -2.83 14.96 5.19
C PRO A 104 -2.39 14.10 3.99
N ALA A 105 -2.05 14.75 2.87
CA ALA A 105 -1.66 14.09 1.64
C ALA A 105 -0.16 13.74 1.63
N PRO A 106 0.24 12.62 1.02
CA PRO A 106 1.66 12.32 0.79
C PRO A 106 2.27 13.27 -0.26
N THR A 107 3.59 13.25 -0.38
CA THR A 107 4.26 13.84 -1.56
C THR A 107 3.70 13.22 -2.83
N ALA A 108 3.16 14.04 -3.72
CA ALA A 108 2.54 13.58 -4.95
C ALA A 108 3.55 12.86 -5.86
N LEU A 109 3.15 11.71 -6.39
CA LEU A 109 3.87 10.96 -7.41
C LEU A 109 3.02 10.85 -8.67
N THR A 110 3.63 10.62 -9.82
CA THR A 110 2.85 10.11 -10.97
C THR A 110 2.42 8.67 -10.68
N PRO A 111 1.32 8.17 -11.27
CA PRO A 111 0.92 6.77 -11.11
C PRO A 111 2.04 5.78 -11.44
N GLN A 112 2.84 6.05 -12.48
CA GLN A 112 3.99 5.23 -12.86
C GLN A 112 5.10 5.29 -11.81
N ALA A 113 5.42 6.47 -11.29
CA ALA A 113 6.40 6.62 -10.21
C ALA A 113 5.93 5.94 -8.92
N ALA A 114 4.62 5.90 -8.65
CA ALA A 114 4.06 5.13 -7.55
C ALA A 114 4.30 3.62 -7.75
N VAL A 115 4.14 3.08 -8.96
CA VAL A 115 4.50 1.69 -9.28
C VAL A 115 5.99 1.42 -9.05
N GLU A 116 6.87 2.31 -9.51
CA GLU A 116 8.31 2.17 -9.30
C GLU A 116 8.68 2.17 -7.81
N LEU A 117 8.11 3.10 -7.03
CA LEU A 117 8.36 3.20 -5.59
C LEU A 117 7.87 1.95 -4.84
N VAL A 118 6.65 1.49 -5.13
CA VAL A 118 6.08 0.27 -4.54
C VAL A 118 6.96 -0.93 -4.85
N LEU A 119 7.34 -1.14 -6.11
CA LEU A 119 8.19 -2.29 -6.47
C LEU A 119 9.58 -2.24 -5.82
N LYS A 120 10.09 -1.04 -5.55
CA LYS A 120 11.36 -0.85 -4.86
C LYS A 120 11.29 -1.22 -3.38
N GLY A 121 10.24 -0.80 -2.67
CA GLY A 121 10.21 -0.80 -1.20
C GLY A 121 9.02 -1.47 -0.51
N VAL A 122 8.09 -2.08 -1.24
CA VAL A 122 6.93 -2.73 -0.59
C VAL A 122 7.33 -4.00 0.18
N GLY A 123 6.63 -4.25 1.28
CA GLY A 123 6.78 -5.44 2.11
C GLY A 123 8.08 -5.43 2.92
N ASN A 124 8.60 -6.62 3.22
CA ASN A 124 9.89 -6.78 3.90
C ASN A 124 11.05 -6.50 2.91
N SER A 125 11.21 -5.24 2.49
CA SER A 125 12.12 -4.86 1.40
C SER A 125 13.59 -5.09 1.70
N LEU A 126 13.99 -5.24 2.97
CA LEU A 126 15.36 -5.57 3.37
C LEU A 126 15.68 -7.06 3.19
N HIS A 127 14.73 -7.94 3.55
CA HIS A 127 14.94 -9.38 3.64
C HIS A 127 13.75 -10.15 3.05
N ARG A 128 13.51 -9.93 1.76
CA ARG A 128 12.42 -10.60 1.02
C ARG A 128 12.61 -12.10 1.01
N ASP A 129 11.58 -12.84 1.37
CA ASP A 129 11.53 -14.28 1.24
C ASP A 129 10.96 -14.72 -0.13
N SER A 130 10.67 -16.02 -0.26
CA SER A 130 10.07 -16.59 -1.48
C SER A 130 8.65 -16.10 -1.75
N VAL A 131 7.86 -15.82 -0.70
CA VAL A 131 6.49 -15.31 -0.80
C VAL A 131 6.50 -13.85 -1.23
N ASP A 132 7.32 -13.01 -0.60
CA ASP A 132 7.52 -11.61 -0.98
C ASP A 132 7.94 -11.50 -2.45
N THR A 133 8.94 -12.29 -2.84
CA THR A 133 9.47 -12.31 -4.21
C THR A 133 8.39 -12.74 -5.20
N ALA A 134 7.63 -13.79 -4.91
CA ALA A 134 6.59 -14.28 -5.79
C ALA A 134 5.42 -13.28 -5.92
N LEU A 135 5.04 -12.56 -4.85
CA LEU A 135 4.03 -11.50 -4.92
C LEU A 135 4.51 -10.32 -5.78
N ILE A 136 5.75 -9.89 -5.61
CA ILE A 136 6.35 -8.81 -6.41
C ILE A 136 6.44 -9.21 -7.89
N ASP A 137 6.83 -10.46 -8.18
CA ASP A 137 6.88 -10.98 -9.53
C ASP A 137 5.51 -11.04 -10.20
N GLN A 138 4.43 -11.26 -9.44
CA GLN A 138 3.07 -11.14 -9.95
C GLN A 138 2.73 -9.70 -10.30
N VAL A 139 3.05 -8.71 -9.46
CA VAL A 139 2.80 -7.30 -9.78
C VAL A 139 3.62 -6.87 -11.01
N LYS A 140 4.92 -7.25 -11.07
CA LYS A 140 5.82 -6.99 -12.21
C LYS A 140 5.40 -7.70 -13.50
N SER A 141 4.53 -8.70 -13.40
CA SER A 141 3.98 -9.39 -14.56
C SER A 141 2.97 -8.53 -15.32
N TYR A 142 2.55 -7.39 -14.74
CA TYR A 142 1.61 -6.43 -15.32
C TYR A 142 0.39 -7.12 -15.95
N GLY A 143 -0.23 -7.98 -15.13
CA GLY A 143 -1.50 -8.61 -15.42
C GLY A 143 -1.43 -10.03 -15.98
N SER A 144 -0.23 -10.52 -16.29
CA SER A 144 -0.05 -11.86 -16.89
C SER A 144 0.04 -13.01 -15.86
N LYS A 145 0.29 -12.72 -14.58
CA LYS A 145 0.42 -13.73 -13.51
C LYS A 145 -0.41 -13.39 -12.27
N GLY A 146 -0.59 -14.39 -11.41
CA GLY A 146 -1.17 -14.22 -10.08
C GLY A 146 -2.60 -14.75 -9.97
N GLY A 147 -3.06 -14.86 -8.73
CA GLY A 147 -4.36 -15.45 -8.43
C GLY A 147 -4.72 -15.33 -6.95
N GLN A 148 -6.00 -15.49 -6.65
CA GLN A 148 -6.53 -15.61 -5.31
C GLN A 148 -6.23 -17.02 -4.79
N ILE A 149 -5.61 -17.10 -3.62
CA ILE A 149 -5.38 -18.37 -2.92
C ILE A 149 -6.46 -18.61 -1.88
N SER A 150 -6.77 -19.88 -1.62
CA SER A 150 -7.67 -20.28 -0.52
C SER A 150 -6.91 -20.96 0.63
N ASP A 151 -5.71 -21.47 0.37
CA ASP A 151 -4.78 -22.04 1.34
C ASP A 151 -3.35 -21.56 1.00
N GLU A 152 -2.57 -21.21 2.02
CA GLU A 152 -1.19 -20.74 1.85
C GLU A 152 -0.27 -21.75 1.15
N LYS A 153 -0.59 -23.04 1.19
CA LYS A 153 0.17 -24.09 0.50
C LYS A 153 0.15 -23.93 -1.02
N GLU A 154 -0.88 -23.29 -1.58
CA GLU A 154 -0.94 -22.92 -2.99
C GLU A 154 0.19 -21.94 -3.37
N PHE A 155 0.75 -21.28 -2.35
CA PHE A 155 1.84 -20.32 -2.46
C PHE A 155 3.15 -20.77 -1.80
N GLY A 156 3.28 -22.08 -1.51
CA GLY A 156 4.47 -22.63 -0.85
C GLY A 156 4.49 -22.40 0.66
N GLY A 157 3.36 -22.04 1.27
CA GLY A 157 3.23 -21.75 2.70
C GLY A 157 3.36 -20.26 3.01
N VAL A 158 3.77 -19.96 4.24
CA VAL A 158 3.91 -18.59 4.74
C VAL A 158 5.30 -17.97 4.48
N GLY A 159 6.15 -18.68 3.73
CA GLY A 159 7.55 -18.32 3.54
C GLY A 159 8.47 -18.86 4.63
N GLU A 160 9.77 -18.85 4.36
CA GLU A 160 10.81 -19.17 5.34
C GLU A 160 11.57 -17.89 5.67
N ILE A 161 11.54 -17.49 6.94
CA ILE A 161 12.33 -16.37 7.43
C ILE A 161 13.72 -16.90 7.75
N ALA A 162 14.71 -16.50 6.96
CA ALA A 162 16.09 -16.85 7.22
C ALA A 162 16.55 -16.23 8.56
N ASN A 163 17.17 -17.04 9.41
CA ASN A 163 17.76 -16.52 10.64
C ASN A 163 18.90 -15.54 10.31
N GLY A 164 18.86 -14.37 10.93
CA GLY A 164 19.97 -13.42 10.93
C GLY A 164 20.91 -13.61 12.11
N ALA A 165 22.09 -13.01 12.03
CA ALA A 165 22.88 -12.77 13.23
C ALA A 165 22.21 -11.65 14.02
N ALA A 166 21.82 -11.91 15.26
CA ALA A 166 21.33 -10.88 16.15
C ALA A 166 22.44 -9.84 16.34
N LEU A 167 22.10 -8.56 16.14
CA LEU A 167 22.99 -7.48 16.52
C LEU A 167 23.14 -7.49 18.05
N LYS A 168 24.31 -7.05 18.53
CA LYS A 168 24.56 -6.96 19.96
C LYS A 168 23.67 -5.86 20.55
N ASP A 169 22.91 -6.24 21.57
CA ASP A 169 22.04 -5.40 22.38
C ASP A 169 22.35 -5.84 23.83
N SER A 170 23.05 -4.98 24.56
CA SER A 170 23.66 -5.35 25.85
C SER A 170 22.71 -5.22 27.03
N ASP A 171 21.67 -4.41 26.93
CA ASP A 171 20.69 -4.19 27.98
C ASP A 171 19.30 -4.77 27.70
N GLY A 172 19.06 -5.22 26.45
CA GLY A 172 17.90 -5.98 26.03
C GLY A 172 16.67 -5.10 25.77
N ASP A 173 16.85 -3.83 25.44
CA ASP A 173 15.74 -2.91 25.14
C ASP A 173 15.20 -3.01 23.70
N GLY A 174 15.88 -3.81 22.85
CA GLY A 174 15.53 -4.04 21.47
C GLY A 174 16.26 -3.14 20.47
N ILE A 175 17.20 -2.31 20.92
CA ILE A 175 18.03 -1.42 20.10
C ILE A 175 19.48 -1.95 20.09
N PRO A 176 20.15 -2.03 18.92
CA PRO A 176 21.54 -2.44 18.88
C PRO A 176 22.51 -1.42 19.48
N ASP A 177 23.53 -1.90 20.21
CA ASP A 177 24.60 -1.08 20.83
C ASP A 177 25.20 -0.05 19.85
N GLU A 178 25.41 -0.46 18.59
CA GLU A 178 26.01 0.37 17.55
C GLU A 178 25.08 1.52 17.15
N TRP A 179 23.77 1.26 17.08
CA TRP A 179 22.78 2.28 16.78
C TRP A 179 22.65 3.26 17.96
N GLU A 180 22.60 2.75 19.18
CA GLU A 180 22.56 3.56 20.40
C GLU A 180 23.75 4.51 20.49
N THR A 181 24.97 3.97 20.37
CA THR A 181 26.21 4.75 20.40
C THR A 181 26.21 5.83 19.33
N LYS A 182 25.74 5.51 18.12
CA LYS A 182 25.66 6.46 17.00
C LYS A 182 24.65 7.58 17.23
N ASN A 183 23.58 7.31 17.99
CA ASN A 183 22.51 8.26 18.29
C ASN A 183 22.63 8.90 19.68
N GLY A 184 23.73 8.63 20.41
CA GLY A 184 24.04 9.26 21.69
C GLY A 184 23.30 8.67 22.89
N LEU A 185 22.90 7.40 22.80
CA LEU A 185 22.29 6.61 23.87
C LEU A 185 23.36 5.77 24.61
N ASP A 186 23.02 5.21 25.75
CA ASP A 186 23.90 4.35 26.54
C ASP A 186 23.51 2.88 26.35
N PRO A 187 24.34 2.06 25.67
CA PRO A 187 24.05 0.64 25.42
C PRO A 187 23.86 -0.25 26.65
N ASN A 188 23.92 0.31 27.86
CA ASN A 188 23.73 -0.39 29.12
C ASN A 188 22.56 0.18 29.95
N ASP A 189 21.77 1.14 29.42
CA ASP A 189 20.59 1.75 30.05
C ASP A 189 19.30 1.44 29.29
N ALA A 190 18.71 0.26 29.56
CA ALA A 190 17.47 -0.17 28.92
C ALA A 190 16.26 0.77 29.11
N SER A 191 16.36 1.75 30.01
CA SER A 191 15.31 2.76 30.17
C SER A 191 15.29 3.79 29.05
N ASP A 192 16.38 3.92 28.29
CA ASP A 192 16.52 4.95 27.27
C ASP A 192 15.85 4.61 25.94
N GLY A 193 15.68 3.33 25.59
CA GLY A 193 14.89 2.91 24.43
C GLY A 193 13.46 3.44 24.42
N MET A 194 12.83 3.52 25.59
CA MET A 194 11.47 4.05 25.77
C MET A 194 11.42 5.56 26.04
N LYS A 195 12.56 6.26 26.15
CA LYS A 195 12.57 7.73 26.30
C LYS A 195 12.11 8.36 24.99
N VAL A 196 11.20 9.33 25.11
CA VAL A 196 10.70 10.11 23.98
C VAL A 196 11.76 11.13 23.58
N ALA A 197 12.22 11.05 22.34
CA ALA A 197 13.17 11.97 21.74
C ALA A 197 12.49 13.30 21.32
N SER A 198 13.28 14.26 20.87
CA SER A 198 12.80 15.60 20.48
C SER A 198 11.78 15.62 19.32
N ASN A 199 11.68 14.52 18.57
CA ASN A 199 10.73 14.35 17.48
C ASN A 199 9.43 13.65 17.90
N GLU A 200 9.18 13.53 19.21
CA GLU A 200 7.97 12.92 19.80
C GLU A 200 7.83 11.41 19.62
N TYR A 201 8.87 10.73 19.13
CA TYR A 201 8.97 9.28 19.07
C TYR A 201 9.94 8.74 20.11
N THR A 202 9.69 7.53 20.61
CA THR A 202 10.66 6.79 21.44
C THR A 202 11.92 6.47 20.63
N ASN A 203 13.04 6.25 21.31
CA ASN A 203 14.27 5.80 20.64
C ASN A 203 14.08 4.47 19.92
N LEU A 204 13.26 3.56 20.48
CA LEU A 204 12.89 2.31 19.83
C LEU A 204 12.12 2.54 18.53
N GLU A 205 11.13 3.43 18.50
CA GLU A 205 10.40 3.77 17.27
C GLU A 205 11.32 4.40 16.22
N ASN A 206 12.25 5.27 16.66
CA ASN A 206 13.26 5.86 15.77
C ASN A 206 14.19 4.79 15.17
N TYR A 207 14.61 3.81 15.96
CA TYR A 207 15.40 2.69 15.48
C TYR A 207 14.61 1.88 14.45
N VAL A 208 13.39 1.43 14.77
CA VAL A 208 12.53 0.65 13.87
C VAL A 208 12.29 1.39 12.55
N ASN A 209 12.03 2.69 12.59
CA ASN A 209 11.84 3.50 11.39
C ASN A 209 13.12 3.68 10.56
N SER A 210 14.31 3.57 11.17
CA SER A 210 15.59 3.68 10.46
C SER A 210 15.99 2.41 9.68
N LEU A 211 15.23 1.31 9.86
CA LEU A 211 15.50 0.06 9.16
C LEU A 211 15.08 0.09 7.69
N VAL A 212 14.22 1.02 7.26
CA VAL A 212 13.63 1.07 5.91
C VAL A 212 14.12 2.21 5.03
#